data_AF-A0A1U7HIG3-F1
#
_entry.id   AF-A0A1U7HIG3-F1
#
_cell.length_a   1.000
_cell.length_b   1.000
_cell.length_c   1.000
_cell.angle_alpha   90.00
_cell.angle_beta   90.00
_cell.angle_gamma   90.00
#
_symmetry.space_group_name_H-M   'P 1'
#
loop_
_entity.id
_entity.type
_entity.pdbx_description
1 polymer ?
#
loop_
_entity_poly.entity_id
_entity_poly.type
_entity_poly.pdbx_seq_one_letter_code
_entity_poly.pdbx_strand_id
1 'polypeptide(L)'
;MSIVPFPPPVKPKFKFINLFCGIGGFRLALQSLGGKCVFLSDIYTVARATYQTNFGELPYGDIIKLTNLDISDDELDRLIPNHDLLTAAFPCQPFSRAGVSARNYLGQSHKFKDLEQGNLFFDIVRIARLKRAKVLLLENVKKLSYSRSNKNYSYC
;
A
#
# COMPACT_ATOMS: atom_id res chain seq x y z
N MET A 1 -2.50 20.62 -22.14
CA MET A 1 -2.48 19.36 -21.36
C MET A 1 -1.03 19.08 -21.00
N SER A 2 -0.72 18.82 -19.73
CA SER A 2 0.59 18.28 -19.34
C SER A 2 0.79 16.96 -20.10
N ILE A 3 1.76 16.91 -21.01
CA ILE A 3 2.09 15.71 -21.79
C ILE A 3 2.96 14.84 -20.87
N VAL A 4 2.31 14.09 -19.99
CA VAL A 4 2.97 13.05 -19.19
C VAL A 4 3.10 11.80 -20.06
N PRO A 5 4.16 11.00 -19.91
CA PRO A 5 4.35 9.77 -20.68
C PRO A 5 3.18 8.78 -20.58
N PHE A 6 2.55 8.67 -19.40
CA PHE A 6 1.47 7.71 -19.15
C PHE A 6 0.22 8.42 -18.60
N PRO A 7 -0.56 9.10 -19.46
CA PRO A 7 -1.75 9.83 -19.02
C PRO A 7 -2.85 8.88 -18.50
N PRO A 8 -3.71 9.35 -17.58
CA PRO A 8 -4.86 8.59 -17.11
C PRO A 8 -5.86 8.27 -18.23
N PRO A 9 -6.63 7.19 -18.12
CA PRO A 9 -7.63 6.86 -19.11
C PRO A 9 -8.77 7.88 -19.07
N VAL A 10 -9.20 8.35 -20.25
CA VAL A 10 -10.26 9.37 -20.39
C VAL A 10 -11.61 8.86 -19.88
N LYS A 11 -11.91 7.58 -20.16
CA LYS A 11 -13.15 6.90 -19.73
C LYS A 11 -12.79 5.67 -18.88
N PRO A 12 -12.60 5.84 -17.56
CA PRO A 12 -12.21 4.73 -16.69
C PRO A 12 -13.34 3.72 -16.49
N LYS A 13 -13.01 2.43 -16.50
CA LYS A 13 -13.92 1.32 -16.21
C LYS A 13 -14.06 1.05 -14.71
N PHE A 14 -13.01 1.33 -13.95
CA PHE A 14 -12.96 1.18 -12.50
C PHE A 14 -11.95 2.17 -11.90
N LYS A 15 -12.08 2.42 -10.60
CA LYS A 15 -11.13 3.25 -9.83
C LYS A 15 -10.30 2.38 -8.91
N PHE A 16 -9.04 2.74 -8.72
CA PHE A 16 -8.17 2.05 -7.78
C PHE A 16 -7.29 3.01 -6.98
N ILE A 17 -6.80 2.54 -5.84
CA ILE A 17 -5.72 3.19 -5.12
C ILE A 17 -4.47 2.31 -5.13
N ASN A 18 -3.30 2.94 -5.06
CA ASN A 18 -2.01 2.28 -5.16
C ASN A 18 -1.12 2.68 -3.99
N LEU A 19 -1.10 1.86 -2.94
CA LEU A 19 -0.26 2.05 -1.76
C LEU A 19 1.11 1.40 -1.99
N PHE A 20 2.17 2.02 -1.49
CA PHE A 20 3.56 1.58 -1.75
C PHE A 20 3.83 1.49 -3.26
N CYS A 21 3.45 2.54 -3.99
CA CYS A 21 3.31 2.51 -5.43
C CYS A 21 4.64 2.42 -6.21
N GLY A 22 5.78 2.64 -5.54
CA GLY A 22 7.10 2.66 -6.15
C GLY A 22 7.14 3.60 -7.34
N ILE A 23 7.58 3.06 -8.48
CA ILE A 23 7.64 3.79 -9.76
C ILE A 23 6.42 3.53 -10.67
N GLY A 24 5.36 2.90 -10.16
CA GLY A 24 4.09 2.77 -10.87
C GLY A 24 3.85 1.45 -11.62
N GLY A 25 4.47 0.34 -11.21
CA GLY A 25 4.23 -0.98 -11.82
C GLY A 25 2.76 -1.40 -11.85
N PHE A 26 2.09 -1.39 -10.68
CA PHE A 26 0.64 -1.64 -10.61
C PHE A 26 -0.17 -0.62 -11.44
N ARG A 27 0.24 0.65 -11.44
CA ARG A 27 -0.47 1.68 -12.20
C ARG A 27 -0.47 1.37 -13.69
N LEU A 28 0.68 1.05 -14.28
CA LEU A 28 0.75 0.71 -15.71
C LEU A 28 -0.15 -0.48 -16.06
N ALA A 29 -0.08 -1.55 -15.26
CA ALA A 29 -0.88 -2.74 -15.48
C ALA A 29 -2.39 -2.44 -15.42
N LEU A 30 -2.86 -1.78 -14.35
CA LEU A 30 -4.29 -1.51 -14.17
C LEU A 30 -4.81 -0.44 -15.13
N GLN A 31 -3.99 0.55 -15.46
CA GLN A 31 -4.32 1.59 -16.43
C GLN A 31 -4.51 0.99 -17.83
N SER A 32 -3.69 0.01 -18.22
CA SER A 32 -3.87 -0.74 -19.48
C SER A 32 -5.21 -1.50 -19.55
N LEU A 33 -5.78 -1.86 -18.39
CA LEU A 33 -7.10 -2.49 -18.27
C LEU A 33 -8.25 -1.49 -18.15
N GLY A 34 -7.97 -0.18 -18.25
CA GLY A 34 -8.96 0.90 -18.13
C GLY A 34 -9.19 1.38 -16.69
N GLY A 35 -8.31 1.06 -15.75
CA GLY A 35 -8.36 1.55 -14.38
C GLY A 35 -7.85 2.98 -14.24
N LYS A 36 -8.51 3.80 -13.44
CA LYS A 36 -8.00 5.11 -13.02
C LYS A 36 -7.50 5.06 -11.57
N CYS A 37 -6.24 5.38 -11.38
CA CYS A 37 -5.67 5.59 -10.07
C CYS A 37 -6.26 6.89 -9.49
N VAL A 38 -6.85 6.84 -8.30
CA VAL A 38 -7.45 8.01 -7.64
C VAL A 38 -6.75 8.39 -6.34
N PHE A 39 -5.84 7.55 -5.85
CA PHE A 39 -4.95 7.86 -4.73
C PHE A 39 -3.70 6.98 -4.80
N LEU A 40 -2.56 7.54 -4.40
CA LEU A 40 -1.27 6.87 -4.43
C LEU A 40 -0.37 7.36 -3.29
N SER A 41 0.41 6.45 -2.72
CA SER A 41 1.33 6.73 -1.63
C SER A 41 2.63 5.96 -1.81
N ASP A 42 3.74 6.63 -1.53
CA ASP A 42 5.06 6.04 -1.41
C ASP A 42 5.93 6.97 -0.56
N ILE A 43 6.75 6.44 0.34
CA ILE A 43 7.61 7.25 1.22
C ILE A 43 8.92 7.67 0.54
N TYR A 44 9.37 6.93 -0.47
CA TYR A 44 10.68 7.14 -1.09
C TYR A 44 10.65 8.31 -2.07
N THR A 45 11.39 9.38 -1.75
CA THR A 45 11.44 10.62 -2.53
C THR A 45 11.83 10.42 -4.00
N VAL A 46 12.81 9.55 -4.27
CA VAL A 46 13.23 9.23 -5.64
C VAL A 46 12.12 8.54 -6.43
N ALA A 47 11.44 7.54 -5.82
CA ALA A 47 10.33 6.85 -6.45
C ALA A 47 9.18 7.82 -6.75
N ARG A 48 8.86 8.72 -5.81
CA ARG A 48 7.85 9.77 -5.98
C ARG A 48 8.17 10.72 -7.13
N ALA A 49 9.42 11.16 -7.23
CA ALA A 49 9.87 12.02 -8.33
C ALA A 49 9.72 11.30 -9.67
N THR A 50 10.19 10.05 -9.77
CA THR A 50 10.01 9.22 -10.96
C THR A 50 8.54 9.04 -11.31
N TYR A 51 7.67 8.79 -10.32
CA TYR A 51 6.24 8.67 -10.53
C TYR A 51 5.64 9.97 -11.08
N GLN A 52 5.98 11.11 -10.48
CA GLN A 52 5.49 12.41 -10.94
C GLN A 52 5.91 12.72 -12.37
N THR A 53 7.17 12.45 -12.74
CA THR A 53 7.66 12.64 -14.11
C THR A 53 6.88 11.80 -15.12
N ASN A 54 6.46 10.59 -14.75
CA ASN A 54 5.82 9.62 -15.64
C ASN A 54 4.29 9.76 -15.73
N PHE A 55 3.63 10.14 -14.63
CA PHE A 55 2.17 10.16 -14.51
C PHE A 55 1.59 11.55 -14.21
N GLY A 56 2.43 12.54 -13.90
CA GLY A 56 2.01 13.90 -13.52
C GLY A 56 1.44 14.03 -12.11
N GLU A 57 1.44 12.95 -11.34
CA GLU A 57 0.86 12.88 -10.00
C GLU A 57 1.96 12.58 -8.99
N LEU A 58 2.08 13.40 -7.96
CA LEU A 58 3.02 13.19 -6.86
C LEU A 58 2.36 12.27 -5.82
N PRO A 59 2.96 11.12 -5.45
CA PRO A 59 2.41 10.29 -4.39
C PRO A 59 2.39 11.04 -3.06
N TYR A 60 1.37 10.75 -2.22
CA TYR A 60 1.10 11.43 -0.95
C TYR A 60 2.33 11.48 -0.04
N GLY A 61 3.09 10.39 0.02
CA GLY A 61 4.18 10.22 0.97
C GLY A 61 3.89 9.05 1.90
N ASP A 62 4.25 9.23 3.16
CA ASP A 62 4.03 8.28 4.25
C ASP A 62 2.53 8.07 4.55
N ILE A 63 2.04 6.84 4.36
CA ILE A 63 0.64 6.47 4.60
C ILE A 63 0.26 6.45 6.08
N ILE A 64 1.23 6.29 6.99
CA ILE A 64 1.00 6.26 8.45
C ILE A 64 0.43 7.61 8.92
N LYS A 65 0.79 8.71 8.26
CA LYS A 65 0.22 10.04 8.56
C LYS A 65 -1.30 10.12 8.36
N LEU A 66 -1.87 9.24 7.55
CA LEU A 66 -3.32 9.12 7.35
C LEU A 66 -3.95 8.01 8.21
N THR A 67 -3.16 7.00 8.57
CA THR A 67 -3.68 5.74 9.17
C THR A 67 -3.30 5.54 10.63
N ASN A 68 -2.57 6.47 11.24
CA ASN A 68 -2.33 6.49 12.67
C ASN A 68 -3.62 6.69 13.49
N LEU A 69 -3.54 6.43 14.80
CA LEU A 69 -4.68 6.45 15.71
C LEU A 69 -5.19 7.87 16.04
N ASP A 70 -4.43 8.92 15.73
CA ASP A 70 -4.87 10.31 15.94
C ASP A 70 -5.87 10.74 14.87
N ILE A 71 -5.86 10.07 13.70
CA ILE A 71 -6.84 10.27 12.63
C ILE A 71 -8.06 9.38 12.89
N SER A 72 -9.23 9.99 12.99
CA SER A 72 -10.49 9.25 13.13
C SER A 72 -10.88 8.48 11.86
N ASP A 73 -11.68 7.43 11.98
CA ASP A 73 -12.15 6.64 10.83
C ASP A 73 -12.98 7.50 9.84
N ASP A 74 -13.78 8.45 10.34
CA ASP A 74 -14.54 9.38 9.49
C ASP A 74 -13.64 10.37 8.74
N GLU A 75 -12.54 10.80 9.37
CA GLU A 75 -11.55 11.66 8.73
C GLU A 75 -10.77 10.91 7.66
N LEU A 76 -10.32 9.69 7.97
CA LEU A 76 -9.65 8.82 7.00
C LEU A 76 -10.55 8.51 5.80
N ASP A 77 -11.84 8.25 6.01
CA ASP A 77 -12.80 8.00 4.93
C ASP A 77 -12.93 9.19 3.97
N ARG A 78 -12.84 10.42 4.49
CA ARG A 78 -12.82 11.67 3.68
C ARG A 78 -11.48 11.88 2.96
N LEU A 79 -10.36 11.52 3.58
CA LEU A 79 -9.01 11.73 3.01
C LEU A 79 -8.68 10.74 1.88
N ILE A 80 -9.21 9.51 1.93
CA ILE A 80 -9.01 8.50 0.89
C ILE A 80 -10.23 8.42 -0.03
N PRO A 81 -10.10 8.73 -1.34
CA PRO A 81 -11.20 8.64 -2.28
C PRO A 81 -11.83 7.25 -2.40
N ASN A 82 -13.12 7.20 -2.72
CA ASN A 82 -13.83 5.96 -3.04
C ASN A 82 -13.22 5.27 -4.26
N HIS A 83 -13.07 3.95 -4.17
CA HIS A 83 -12.42 3.13 -5.19
C HIS A 83 -12.96 1.69 -5.18
N ASP A 84 -12.78 0.99 -6.29
CA ASP A 84 -13.21 -0.40 -6.44
C ASP A 84 -12.11 -1.38 -6.02
N LEU A 85 -10.84 -1.02 -6.28
CA LEU A 85 -9.68 -1.87 -6.07
C LEU A 85 -8.63 -1.16 -5.20
N LEU A 86 -8.11 -1.85 -4.19
CA LEU A 86 -6.93 -1.41 -3.44
C LEU A 86 -5.75 -2.31 -3.81
N THR A 87 -4.65 -1.68 -4.23
CA THR A 87 -3.39 -2.37 -4.49
C THR A 87 -2.32 -1.95 -3.49
N ALA A 88 -1.48 -2.88 -3.06
CA ALA A 88 -0.37 -2.60 -2.17
C ALA A 88 0.81 -3.55 -2.36
N ALA A 89 1.99 -3.01 -2.68
CA ALA A 89 3.27 -3.72 -2.66
C ALA A 89 4.03 -3.40 -1.36
N PHE A 90 3.46 -3.82 -0.23
CA PHE A 90 3.93 -3.39 1.09
C PHE A 90 5.25 -4.06 1.48
N PRO A 91 6.14 -3.35 2.21
CA PRO A 91 7.49 -3.83 2.46
C PRO A 91 7.51 -5.16 3.22
N CYS A 92 8.27 -6.11 2.68
CA CYS A 92 8.45 -7.46 3.20
C CYS A 92 9.39 -7.55 4.42
N GLN A 93 10.04 -6.46 4.83
CA GLN A 93 11.21 -6.52 5.69
C GLN A 93 11.03 -7.36 6.99
N PRO A 94 9.86 -7.46 7.67
CA PRO A 94 9.71 -8.32 8.86
C PRO A 94 9.66 -9.83 8.55
N PHE A 95 9.54 -10.22 7.28
CA PHE A 95 9.20 -11.58 6.84
C PHE A 95 10.27 -12.27 5.98
N SER A 96 11.37 -11.61 5.62
CA SER A 96 12.46 -12.19 4.78
C SER A 96 13.61 -12.79 5.62
N ARG A 97 14.31 -13.84 5.12
CA ARG A 97 15.45 -14.46 5.84
C ARG A 97 16.60 -13.49 6.12
N ALA A 98 16.92 -12.61 5.16
CA ALA A 98 17.97 -11.61 5.33
C ALA A 98 17.55 -10.51 6.32
N GLY A 99 16.29 -10.06 6.27
CA GLY A 99 15.75 -9.07 7.20
C GLY A 99 15.60 -9.60 8.63
N VAL A 100 15.18 -10.87 8.80
CA VAL A 100 15.13 -11.55 10.10
C VAL A 100 16.54 -11.81 10.63
N SER A 101 17.51 -12.19 9.79
CA SER A 101 18.90 -12.41 10.23
C SER A 101 19.58 -11.10 10.62
N ALA A 102 19.36 -10.00 9.89
CA ALA A 102 19.86 -8.67 10.25
C ALA A 102 19.22 -8.15 11.54
N ARG A 103 17.91 -8.32 11.72
CA ARG A 103 17.22 -7.90 12.96
C ARG A 103 17.58 -8.76 14.18
N ASN A 104 17.78 -10.06 13.99
CA ASN A 104 18.29 -10.93 15.06
C ASN A 104 19.70 -10.51 15.50
N TYR A 105 20.56 -10.13 14.55
CA TYR A 105 21.90 -9.60 14.85
C TYR A 105 21.85 -8.26 15.59
N LEU A 106 20.81 -7.45 15.34
CA LEU A 106 20.57 -6.15 15.97
C LEU A 106 19.67 -6.21 17.21
N GLY A 107 19.21 -7.39 17.65
CA GLY A 107 18.30 -7.55 18.79
C GLY A 107 16.89 -6.95 18.58
N GLN A 108 16.48 -6.72 17.34
CA GLN A 108 15.22 -6.04 17.01
C GLN A 108 14.07 -7.03 16.79
N SER A 109 12.86 -6.62 17.18
CA SER A 109 11.61 -7.35 16.94
C SER A 109 11.39 -7.63 15.45
N HIS A 110 10.76 -8.75 15.12
CA HIS A 110 10.52 -9.17 13.73
C HIS A 110 9.07 -9.67 13.53
N LYS A 111 8.63 -9.84 12.27
CA LYS A 111 7.26 -10.29 11.91
C LYS A 111 6.20 -9.33 12.49
N PHE A 112 5.03 -9.84 12.87
CA PHE A 112 3.96 -9.06 13.51
C PHE A 112 4.27 -8.56 14.94
N LYS A 113 5.45 -8.89 15.50
CA LYS A 113 5.93 -8.31 16.77
C LYS A 113 6.71 -7.01 16.55
N ASP A 114 7.01 -6.69 15.30
CA ASP A 114 7.66 -5.45 14.93
C ASP A 114 6.61 -4.37 14.73
N LEU A 115 6.47 -3.51 15.73
CA LEU A 115 5.43 -2.49 15.83
C LEU A 115 5.53 -1.44 14.71
N GLU A 116 6.67 -1.26 14.04
CA GLU A 116 6.79 -0.25 12.98
C GLU A 116 6.44 -0.77 11.58
N GLN A 117 6.75 -2.05 11.27
CA GLN A 117 6.60 -2.59 9.91
C GLN A 117 5.57 -3.73 9.79
N GLY A 118 5.22 -4.41 10.88
CA GLY A 118 4.06 -5.30 10.95
C GLY A 118 2.72 -4.54 10.89
N ASN A 119 2.76 -3.22 11.16
CA ASN A 119 1.59 -2.34 11.17
C ASN A 119 1.09 -1.91 9.78
N LEU A 120 1.96 -1.82 8.77
CA LEU A 120 1.55 -1.37 7.42
C LEU A 120 0.50 -2.28 6.78
N PHE A 121 0.49 -3.58 7.12
CA PHE A 121 -0.59 -4.48 6.72
C PHE A 121 -1.92 -4.11 7.38
N PHE A 122 -1.90 -3.76 8.68
CA PHE A 122 -3.09 -3.31 9.39
C PHE A 122 -3.57 -1.95 8.90
N ASP A 123 -2.68 -1.06 8.48
CA ASP A 123 -3.03 0.20 7.82
C ASP A 123 -3.78 -0.04 6.50
N ILE A 124 -3.30 -1.00 5.68
CA ILE A 124 -3.99 -1.45 4.47
C ILE A 124 -5.38 -2.00 4.82
N VAL A 125 -5.47 -2.87 5.82
CA VAL A 125 -6.74 -3.50 6.24
C VAL A 125 -7.72 -2.43 6.77
N ARG A 126 -7.24 -1.43 7.51
CA ARG A 126 -8.04 -0.32 8.00
C ARG A 126 -8.66 0.45 6.84
N ILE A 127 -7.86 0.85 5.85
CA ILE A 127 -8.35 1.54 4.64
C ILE A 127 -9.34 0.63 3.89
N ALA A 128 -8.99 -0.63 3.66
CA ALA A 128 -9.82 -1.58 2.93
C ALA A 128 -11.22 -1.75 3.58
N ARG A 129 -11.26 -1.87 4.91
CA ARG A 129 -12.48 -2.02 5.70
C ARG A 129 -13.36 -0.78 5.60
N LEU A 130 -12.77 0.40 5.79
CA LEU A 130 -13.50 1.67 5.75
C LEU A 130 -14.07 1.95 4.36
N LYS A 131 -13.22 1.83 3.33
CA LYS A 131 -13.59 2.12 1.95
C LYS A 131 -14.41 1.02 1.29
N ARG A 132 -14.57 -0.14 1.95
CA ARG A 132 -15.27 -1.33 1.44
C ARG A 132 -14.80 -1.70 0.04
N ALA A 133 -13.47 -1.72 -0.16
CA ALA A 133 -12.86 -2.06 -1.45
C ALA A 133 -13.36 -3.44 -1.92
N LYS A 134 -13.82 -3.52 -3.17
CA LYS A 134 -14.38 -4.76 -3.75
C LYS A 134 -13.31 -5.82 -3.96
N VAL A 135 -12.08 -5.36 -4.24
CA VAL A 135 -10.92 -6.23 -4.50
C VAL A 135 -9.71 -5.67 -3.76
N LEU A 136 -8.94 -6.58 -3.14
CA LEU A 136 -7.62 -6.31 -2.59
C LEU A 136 -6.59 -7.10 -3.39
N LEU A 137 -5.61 -6.42 -3.99
CA LEU A 137 -4.48 -7.02 -4.68
C LEU A 137 -3.18 -6.67 -3.97
N LEU A 138 -2.66 -7.63 -3.21
CA LEU A 138 -1.49 -7.44 -2.37
C LEU A 138 -0.30 -8.21 -2.96
N GLU A 139 0.83 -7.54 -3.12
CA GLU A 139 2.09 -8.16 -3.54
C GLU A 139 3.05 -8.23 -2.34
N ASN A 140 3.71 -9.38 -2.22
CA ASN A 140 4.78 -9.60 -1.26
C ASN A 140 5.64 -10.80 -1.71
N VAL A 141 6.79 -11.02 -1.08
CA VAL A 141 7.68 -12.13 -1.43
C VAL A 141 7.07 -13.49 -1.09
N LYS A 142 7.58 -14.54 -1.75
CA LYS A 142 7.16 -15.97 -1.62
C LYS A 142 7.03 -16.52 -0.18
N LYS A 143 7.64 -15.88 0.82
CA LYS A 143 7.64 -16.31 2.24
C LYS A 143 6.55 -15.69 3.11
N LEU A 144 5.59 -14.98 2.51
CA LEU A 144 4.35 -14.62 3.22
C LEU A 144 3.47 -15.85 3.57
N SER A 145 3.79 -17.04 3.02
CA SER A 145 3.09 -18.29 3.33
C SER A 145 3.24 -18.66 4.82
N TYR A 146 2.17 -18.42 5.57
CA TYR A 146 2.05 -18.84 6.97
C TYR A 146 1.64 -20.32 7.02
N SER A 147 2.46 -21.18 7.65
CA SER A 147 2.00 -22.50 8.05
C SER A 147 1.10 -22.35 9.26
N ARG A 148 -0.15 -22.81 9.15
CA ARG A 148 -1.18 -22.76 10.19
C ARG A 148 -0.76 -23.64 11.38
N SER A 149 -0.06 -23.07 12.38
CA SER A 149 0.08 -23.69 13.70
C SER A 149 -0.85 -22.97 14.68
N ASN A 150 -1.95 -23.65 15.03
CA ASN A 150 -2.96 -23.32 16.04
C ASN A 150 -2.62 -22.18 17.03
N LYS A 151 -2.89 -20.92 16.64
CA LYS A 151 -3.11 -19.83 17.59
C LYS A 151 -4.34 -19.04 17.17
N ASN A 152 -5.42 -19.25 17.91
CA ASN A 152 -6.58 -18.38 17.90
C ASN A 152 -6.15 -17.02 18.44
N TYR A 153 -6.29 -15.98 17.64
CA TYR A 153 -6.22 -14.60 18.12
C TYR A 153 -7.66 -14.12 18.30
N SER A 154 -8.12 -14.09 19.54
CA SER A 154 -9.34 -13.41 19.96
C SER A 154 -8.97 -11.95 20.27
N TYR A 155 -9.65 -11.01 19.60
CA TYR A 155 -9.54 -9.58 19.87
C TYR A 155 -10.62 -9.21 20.90
N CYS A 156 -10.21 -8.55 21.99
CA CYS A 156 -11.11 -7.81 22.88
C CYS A 156 -11.49 -6.47 22.24
#